data_AF-A0A9E2I889-F1
#
_entry.id   AF-A0A9E2I889-F1
#
_cell.length_a   1.000
_cell.length_b   1.000
_cell.length_c   1.000
_cell.angle_alpha   90.00
_cell.angle_beta   90.00
_cell.angle_gamma   90.00
#
_symmetry.space_group_name_H-M   'P 1'
#
loop_
_entity.id
_entity.type
_entity.pdbx_description
1 polymer ?
#
loop_
_entity_poly.entity_id
_entity_poly.type
_entity_poly.pdbx_seq_one_letter_code
_entity_poly.pdbx_strand_id
1 'polypeptide(L)'
;MERRESSTFTPASETPVSTEVAEELSIDDIEIRVPVLDGESASKYSYKELNRQWLLLTEAARREILSVPEVREIAKRFIDLPVDESLSGAFLEALSSNERIARLLERYKEQIGDFLELAPVPDEEVVPDISNAPQLHNLESTIKYLLQGHDNQYTPEFYEELKRIVDSGVFLHGITASERLIITQRYRFAREVKLLALQAEVLSDGQDIEMMNENEFVLPSGTTITLNIENETKRQELLNPQNWKKRRQIKDRVYELLVGSSKYILKEKKTARHKDTMRHGHKPGITSLQEFQVAEYFQENAVIEQGDIKLNWESPVATVTFLDGFQFTVFEYTEGLIEDGSAIQQLSQEILENREMYEDEFNVIREMAKTFVEHPRVLKYSYRNTESSLKSLLKWLGLRKETSIQELTFNDFALIKSIRMQNKLEALRDETIIKNGFENRDHDGFAFKINILEGRPQLEIFGFDFEYFSPLHDGIIEDSLERIRKSNRNRDNYQGLTFYRRYLGDITIIKNAAYYAMLAIEGLLDTQEEFSI
;
A
#
# COMPACT_ATOMS: atom_id res chain seq x y z
N MET A 1 15.15 -46.78 -87.08
CA MET A 1 15.88 -48.02 -86.73
C MET A 1 17.10 -47.58 -85.92
N GLU A 2 17.41 -48.28 -84.83
CA GLU A 2 18.32 -47.92 -83.71
C GLU A 2 17.70 -46.93 -82.70
N ARG A 3 17.22 -47.33 -81.49
CA ARG A 3 17.71 -48.07 -80.31
C ARG A 3 18.75 -47.34 -79.43
N ARG A 4 18.23 -46.84 -78.29
CA ARG A 4 18.71 -46.89 -76.88
C ARG A 4 20.18 -46.61 -76.57
N GLU A 5 20.39 -45.66 -75.64
CA GLU A 5 21.08 -45.83 -74.33
C GLU A 5 20.39 -44.87 -73.33
N SER A 6 19.75 -45.27 -72.21
CA SER A 6 20.25 -45.87 -70.97
C SER A 6 21.18 -44.94 -70.15
N SER A 7 20.60 -43.91 -69.52
CA SER A 7 21.28 -43.14 -68.45
C SER A 7 20.82 -43.64 -67.09
N THR A 8 21.79 -44.15 -66.35
CA THR A 8 21.75 -44.67 -64.98
C THR A 8 21.31 -43.63 -63.94
N PHE A 9 20.42 -44.05 -63.05
CA PHE A 9 20.03 -43.36 -61.83
C PHE A 9 21.19 -43.45 -60.81
N THR A 10 21.68 -42.30 -60.35
CA THR A 10 22.65 -42.22 -59.24
C THR A 10 21.86 -41.80 -58.00
N PRO A 11 21.83 -42.57 -56.91
CA PRO A 11 21.18 -42.11 -55.69
C PRO A 11 21.97 -40.94 -55.12
N ALA A 12 21.25 -39.88 -54.72
CA ALA A 12 21.82 -38.74 -54.02
C ALA A 12 22.58 -39.24 -52.79
N SER A 13 23.82 -38.77 -52.65
CA SER A 13 24.65 -39.01 -51.49
C SER A 13 23.91 -38.58 -50.23
N GLU A 14 23.81 -39.49 -49.27
CA GLU A 14 23.50 -39.16 -47.87
C GLU A 14 24.49 -38.08 -47.43
N THR A 15 24.01 -36.83 -47.31
CA THR A 15 24.69 -35.83 -46.50
C THR A 15 24.75 -36.38 -45.09
N PRO A 16 25.94 -36.53 -44.49
CA PRO A 16 26.02 -36.94 -43.10
C PRO A 16 25.32 -35.87 -42.27
N VAL A 17 24.31 -36.28 -41.51
CA VAL A 17 23.81 -35.48 -40.39
C VAL A 17 25.01 -35.28 -39.49
N SER A 18 25.55 -34.07 -39.50
CA SER A 18 26.53 -33.61 -38.53
C SER A 18 25.87 -33.67 -37.16
N THR A 19 26.01 -34.80 -36.47
CA THR A 19 25.94 -34.85 -35.01
C THR A 19 27.15 -34.08 -34.49
N GLU A 20 27.07 -32.74 -34.52
CA GLU A 20 27.79 -31.95 -33.54
C GLU A 20 27.24 -32.42 -32.20
N VAL A 21 28.02 -33.26 -31.53
CA VAL A 21 27.79 -33.60 -30.12
C VAL A 21 27.84 -32.26 -29.41
N ALA A 22 26.67 -31.78 -28.97
CA ALA A 22 26.59 -30.61 -28.12
C ALA A 22 27.59 -30.84 -26.98
N GLU A 23 28.62 -30.00 -26.92
CA GLU A 23 29.67 -30.10 -25.92
C GLU A 23 28.99 -30.14 -24.54
N GLU A 24 29.09 -31.27 -23.85
CA GLU A 24 28.37 -31.49 -22.60
C GLU A 24 28.82 -30.42 -21.60
N LEU A 25 27.88 -29.57 -21.20
CA LEU A 25 28.14 -28.54 -20.20
C LEU A 25 28.44 -29.24 -18.88
N SER A 26 29.67 -29.12 -18.41
CA SER A 26 30.08 -29.59 -17.09
C SER A 26 29.33 -28.80 -16.02
N ILE A 27 28.52 -29.50 -15.24
CA ILE A 27 27.70 -28.90 -14.17
C ILE A 27 28.57 -28.21 -13.11
N ASP A 28 29.75 -28.77 -12.83
CA ASP A 28 30.68 -28.26 -11.84
C ASP A 28 31.36 -26.94 -12.27
N ASP A 29 31.34 -26.63 -13.57
CA ASP A 29 31.93 -25.41 -14.15
C ASP A 29 30.92 -24.26 -14.31
N ILE A 30 29.65 -24.48 -13.91
CA ILE A 30 28.63 -23.43 -13.94
C ILE A 30 28.91 -22.41 -12.84
N GLU A 31 29.19 -21.18 -13.24
CA GLU A 31 29.39 -20.06 -12.31
C GLU A 31 28.07 -19.71 -11.60
N ILE A 32 28.12 -19.58 -10.27
CA ILE A 32 26.97 -19.25 -9.42
C ILE A 32 27.36 -18.10 -8.50
N ARG A 33 26.48 -17.11 -8.37
CA ARG A 33 26.63 -16.05 -7.37
C ARG A 33 26.60 -16.64 -5.96
N VAL A 34 27.60 -16.31 -5.16
CA VAL A 34 27.62 -16.64 -3.72
C VAL A 34 26.75 -15.61 -2.99
N PRO A 35 25.63 -16.02 -2.34
CA PRO A 35 24.80 -15.09 -1.60
C PRO A 35 25.52 -14.59 -0.35
N VAL A 36 25.20 -13.36 0.08
CA VAL A 36 25.74 -12.76 1.32
C VAL A 36 25.37 -13.61 2.54
N LEU A 37 24.17 -14.17 2.52
CA LEU A 37 23.69 -15.10 3.54
C LEU A 37 22.86 -16.19 2.88
N ASP A 38 23.39 -17.41 2.89
CA ASP A 38 22.67 -18.59 2.45
C ASP A 38 21.55 -18.96 3.45
N GLY A 39 20.66 -19.87 3.04
CA GLY A 39 19.52 -20.31 3.85
C GLY A 39 19.90 -21.04 5.14
N GLU A 40 21.01 -21.78 5.14
CA GLU A 40 21.46 -22.54 6.31
C GLU A 40 22.07 -21.61 7.36
N SER A 41 22.94 -20.71 6.92
CA SER A 41 23.54 -19.64 7.72
C SER A 41 22.49 -18.69 8.28
N ALA A 42 21.42 -18.41 7.52
CA ALA A 42 20.31 -17.57 8.00
C ALA A 42 19.57 -18.16 9.20
N SER A 43 19.56 -19.49 9.37
CA SER A 43 18.91 -20.15 10.51
C SER A 43 19.57 -19.83 11.86
N LYS A 44 20.82 -19.35 11.86
CA LYS A 44 21.55 -18.91 13.06
C LYS A 44 20.95 -17.65 13.70
N TYR A 45 20.22 -16.85 12.92
CA TYR A 45 19.70 -15.55 13.36
C TYR A 45 18.20 -15.63 13.63
N SER A 46 17.82 -15.33 14.88
CA SER A 46 16.41 -15.18 15.24
C SER A 46 15.98 -13.73 15.05
N TYR A 47 15.17 -13.42 14.03
CA TYR A 47 14.68 -12.06 13.77
C TYR A 47 13.92 -11.45 14.96
N LYS A 48 13.17 -12.27 15.71
CA LYS A 48 12.50 -11.82 16.93
C LYS A 48 13.52 -11.36 17.98
N GLU A 49 14.62 -12.10 18.11
CA GLU A 49 15.68 -11.78 19.05
C GLU A 49 16.52 -10.59 18.58
N LEU A 50 16.87 -10.51 17.29
CA LEU A 50 17.52 -9.34 16.68
C LEU A 50 16.73 -8.06 16.96
N ASN A 51 15.41 -8.10 16.75
CA ASN A 51 14.52 -6.96 17.06
C ASN A 51 14.58 -6.57 18.54
N ARG A 52 14.54 -7.56 19.45
CA ARG A 52 14.61 -7.32 20.89
C ARG A 52 15.94 -6.71 21.31
N GLN A 53 17.05 -7.26 20.81
CA GLN A 53 18.39 -6.78 21.12
C GLN A 53 18.64 -5.39 20.56
N TRP A 54 18.20 -5.13 19.33
CA TRP A 54 18.26 -3.80 18.72
C TRP A 54 17.54 -2.75 19.55
N LEU A 55 16.30 -3.02 19.99
CA LEU A 55 15.54 -2.11 20.85
C LEU A 55 16.26 -1.80 22.17
N LEU A 56 16.96 -2.78 22.76
CA LEU A 56 17.72 -2.58 24.00
C LEU A 56 18.98 -1.74 23.75
N LEU A 57 19.67 -1.96 22.63
CA LEU A 57 20.84 -1.20 22.21
C LEU A 57 20.48 0.25 21.87
N THR A 58 19.44 0.48 21.08
CA THR A 58 19.02 1.84 20.71
C THR A 58 18.43 2.60 21.89
N GLU A 59 17.73 1.95 22.82
CA GLU A 59 17.29 2.59 24.06
C GLU A 59 18.47 2.93 24.99
N ALA A 60 19.51 2.09 25.01
CA ALA A 60 20.75 2.43 25.73
C ALA A 60 21.44 3.64 25.07
N ALA A 61 21.68 3.59 23.76
CA ALA A 61 22.26 4.68 22.99
C ALA A 61 21.48 5.99 23.18
N ARG A 62 20.14 5.93 23.07
CA ARG A 62 19.25 7.07 23.33
C ARG A 62 19.52 7.68 24.69
N ARG A 63 19.53 6.88 25.77
CA ARG A 63 19.80 7.40 27.12
C ARG A 63 21.16 8.05 27.23
N GLU A 64 22.19 7.43 26.65
CA GLU A 64 23.56 7.98 26.70
C GLU A 64 23.68 9.27 25.88
N ILE A 65 23.00 9.41 24.73
CA ILE A 65 22.92 10.67 23.96
C ILE A 65 22.32 11.81 24.82
N LEU A 66 21.34 11.49 25.66
CA LEU A 66 20.72 12.46 26.56
C LEU A 66 21.68 12.89 27.68
N SER A 67 22.38 11.93 28.30
CA SER A 67 23.13 12.15 29.53
C SER A 67 24.62 12.45 29.35
N VAL A 68 25.23 12.05 28.22
CA VAL A 68 26.69 12.10 28.01
C VAL A 68 27.02 12.93 26.76
N PRO A 69 27.59 14.15 26.91
CA PRO A 69 27.92 15.02 25.78
C PRO A 69 28.83 14.37 24.72
N GLU A 70 29.80 13.57 25.13
CA GLU A 70 30.74 12.90 24.21
C GLU A 70 30.01 11.90 23.29
N VAL A 71 29.08 11.12 23.84
CA VAL A 71 28.24 10.18 23.07
C VAL A 71 27.35 10.94 22.10
N ARG A 72 26.80 12.08 22.53
CA ARG A 72 26.00 12.96 21.68
C ARG A 72 26.79 13.47 20.47
N GLU A 73 28.00 13.98 20.68
CA GLU A 73 28.87 14.45 19.59
C GLU A 73 29.28 13.33 18.62
N ILE A 74 29.44 12.10 19.11
CA ILE A 74 29.69 10.95 18.24
C ILE A 74 28.44 10.62 17.41
N ALA A 75 27.28 10.52 18.05
CA ALA A 75 26.01 10.17 17.39
C ALA A 75 25.62 11.20 16.32
N LYS A 76 25.86 12.49 16.57
CA LYS A 76 25.58 13.59 15.64
C LYS A 76 26.27 13.40 14.28
N ARG A 77 27.47 12.80 14.22
CA ARG A 77 28.22 12.58 12.96
C ARG A 77 27.52 11.71 11.94
N PHE A 78 26.49 10.98 12.36
CA PHE A 78 25.71 10.09 11.50
C PHE A 78 24.55 10.81 10.80
N ILE A 79 24.37 12.12 11.04
CA ILE A 79 23.32 12.92 10.41
C ILE A 79 23.52 13.09 8.90
N ASP A 80 24.78 13.21 8.46
CA ASP A 80 25.12 13.44 7.04
C ASP A 80 25.40 12.14 6.28
N LEU A 81 25.48 11.01 6.99
CA LEU A 81 25.75 9.71 6.37
C LEU A 81 24.50 9.15 5.70
N PRO A 82 24.62 8.57 4.50
CA PRO A 82 23.50 7.98 3.78
C PRO A 82 22.91 6.78 4.53
N VAL A 83 21.60 6.58 4.37
CA VAL A 83 20.93 5.39 4.90
C VAL A 83 21.26 4.18 4.03
N ASP A 84 22.14 3.31 4.53
CA ASP A 84 22.47 2.01 3.94
C ASP A 84 22.52 0.91 5.01
N GLU A 85 22.73 -0.34 4.59
CA GLU A 85 22.74 -1.51 5.48
C GLU A 85 23.91 -1.51 6.50
N SER A 86 24.99 -0.77 6.22
CA SER A 86 26.19 -0.71 7.05
C SER A 86 26.11 0.33 8.17
N LEU A 87 25.28 1.37 7.99
CA LEU A 87 25.15 2.51 8.90
C LEU A 87 24.92 2.10 10.35
N SER A 88 24.07 1.09 10.57
CA SER A 88 23.72 0.61 11.92
C SER A 88 24.88 -0.04 12.68
N GLY A 89 25.74 -0.81 11.99
CA GLY A 89 26.95 -1.38 12.57
C GLY A 89 27.97 -0.32 12.92
N ALA A 90 28.26 0.57 11.96
CA ALA A 90 29.20 1.69 12.15
C ALA A 90 28.79 2.61 13.31
N PHE A 91 27.49 2.87 13.48
CA PHE A 91 26.98 3.66 14.59
C PHE A 91 27.25 3.01 15.95
N LEU A 92 26.94 1.73 16.10
CA LEU A 92 27.16 1.04 17.37
C LEU A 92 28.65 0.89 17.69
N GLU A 93 29.49 0.65 16.69
CA GLU A 93 30.94 0.62 16.85
C GLU A 93 31.47 1.98 17.33
N ALA A 94 31.02 3.09 16.74
CA ALA A 94 31.45 4.43 17.16
C ALA A 94 31.05 4.74 18.61
N LEU A 95 29.89 4.24 19.06
CA LEU A 95 29.41 4.42 20.44
C LEU A 95 29.99 3.39 21.43
N SER A 96 30.78 2.42 20.97
CA SER A 96 31.36 1.36 21.81
C SER A 96 32.37 1.88 22.84
N SER A 97 32.83 3.13 22.71
CA SER A 97 33.63 3.81 23.74
C SER A 97 32.86 4.01 25.06
N ASN A 98 31.52 4.00 25.03
CA ASN A 98 30.69 4.05 26.22
C ASN A 98 30.54 2.66 26.87
N GLU A 99 30.88 2.53 28.15
CA GLU A 99 30.92 1.25 28.87
C GLU A 99 29.59 0.48 28.86
N ARG A 100 28.46 1.19 28.89
CA ARG A 100 27.14 0.55 28.90
C ARG A 100 26.82 -0.06 27.54
N ILE A 101 27.07 0.69 26.47
CA ILE A 101 26.84 0.24 25.10
C ILE A 101 27.81 -0.90 24.78
N ALA A 102 29.10 -0.74 25.10
CA ALA A 102 30.13 -1.78 24.94
C ALA A 102 29.73 -3.12 25.55
N ARG A 103 29.24 -3.11 26.79
CA ARG A 103 28.79 -4.34 27.48
C ARG A 103 27.59 -5.00 26.80
N LEU A 104 26.67 -4.23 26.24
CA LEU A 104 25.54 -4.78 25.50
C LEU A 104 25.98 -5.36 24.16
N LEU A 105 26.90 -4.68 23.45
CA LEU A 105 27.47 -5.19 22.20
C LEU A 105 28.21 -6.50 22.42
N GLU A 106 29.07 -6.57 23.44
CA GLU A 106 29.79 -7.80 23.79
C GLU A 106 28.81 -8.93 24.17
N ARG A 107 27.76 -8.60 24.93
CA ARG A 107 26.72 -9.57 25.31
C ARG A 107 25.94 -10.13 24.11
N TYR A 108 25.75 -9.32 23.07
CA TYR A 108 24.92 -9.66 21.90
C TYR A 108 25.75 -9.93 20.64
N LYS A 109 27.06 -10.10 20.79
CA LYS A 109 28.02 -10.26 19.69
C LYS A 109 27.61 -11.36 18.71
N GLU A 110 27.38 -12.58 19.22
CA GLU A 110 27.02 -13.77 18.43
C GLU A 110 25.63 -13.71 17.74
N GLN A 111 24.87 -12.63 17.92
CA GLN A 111 23.58 -12.42 17.26
C GLN A 111 23.61 -11.13 16.49
N ILE A 112 23.29 -10.00 17.13
CA ILE A 112 23.19 -8.73 16.42
C ILE A 112 24.54 -8.16 16.01
N GLY A 113 25.63 -8.44 16.73
CA GLY A 113 26.98 -8.04 16.32
C GLY A 113 27.35 -8.66 14.98
N ASP A 114 27.42 -9.99 14.95
CA ASP A 114 27.75 -10.77 13.75
C ASP A 114 26.79 -10.47 12.58
N PHE A 115 25.49 -10.28 12.86
CA PHE A 115 24.49 -9.94 11.85
C PHE A 115 24.74 -8.58 11.18
N LEU A 116 25.18 -7.58 11.96
CA LEU A 116 25.49 -6.25 11.45
C LEU A 116 26.82 -6.19 10.69
N GLU A 117 27.74 -7.12 10.96
CA GLU A 117 29.03 -7.26 10.28
C GLU A 117 28.93 -7.96 8.90
N LEU A 118 27.79 -8.57 8.57
CA LEU A 118 27.56 -9.14 7.24
C LEU A 118 27.78 -8.08 6.14
N ALA A 119 28.34 -8.50 5.00
CA ALA A 119 28.45 -7.62 3.83
C ALA A 119 27.07 -7.09 3.42
N PRO A 120 26.96 -5.86 2.87
CA PRO A 120 25.71 -5.38 2.29
C PRO A 120 25.40 -6.18 1.01
N VAL A 121 24.11 -6.29 0.67
CA VAL A 121 23.72 -6.89 -0.62
C VAL A 121 23.93 -5.85 -1.73
N PRO A 122 24.57 -6.21 -2.86
CA PRO A 122 24.81 -5.25 -3.94
C PRO A 122 23.52 -4.68 -4.53
N ASP A 123 23.53 -3.38 -4.85
CA ASP A 123 22.34 -2.63 -5.28
C ASP A 123 21.79 -3.12 -6.61
N GLU A 124 22.67 -3.57 -7.51
CA GLU A 124 22.32 -4.16 -8.80
C GLU A 124 21.44 -5.40 -8.68
N GLU A 125 21.54 -6.14 -7.57
CA GLU A 125 20.76 -7.35 -7.32
C GLU A 125 19.37 -7.05 -6.74
N VAL A 126 19.16 -5.82 -6.27
CA VAL A 126 17.92 -5.36 -5.63
C VAL A 126 16.97 -4.71 -6.65
N VAL A 127 17.30 -4.70 -7.94
CA VAL A 127 16.50 -4.05 -8.99
C VAL A 127 15.27 -4.92 -9.38
N PRO A 128 14.06 -4.35 -9.52
CA PRO A 128 13.70 -2.94 -9.34
C PRO A 128 13.47 -2.53 -7.87
N ASP A 129 13.21 -3.48 -6.98
CA ASP A 129 13.17 -3.30 -5.53
C ASP A 129 13.30 -4.63 -4.77
N ILE A 130 13.40 -4.59 -3.44
CA ILE A 130 13.58 -5.80 -2.61
C ILE A 130 12.43 -6.81 -2.68
N SER A 131 11.23 -6.42 -3.09
CA SER A 131 10.05 -7.29 -3.15
C SER A 131 9.90 -7.95 -4.52
N ASN A 132 10.30 -7.24 -5.58
CA ASN A 132 10.14 -7.63 -6.98
C ASN A 132 11.45 -8.02 -7.66
N ALA A 133 12.60 -7.86 -6.99
CA ALA A 133 13.88 -8.33 -7.50
C ALA A 133 13.80 -9.81 -7.90
N PRO A 134 14.55 -10.27 -8.92
CA PRO A 134 14.62 -11.68 -9.28
C PRO A 134 15.03 -12.55 -8.09
N GLN A 135 14.51 -13.78 -8.04
CA GLN A 135 14.98 -14.77 -7.07
C GLN A 135 16.30 -15.36 -7.56
N LEU A 136 17.31 -15.40 -6.70
CA LEU A 136 18.55 -16.13 -7.02
C LEU A 136 18.23 -17.62 -7.18
N HIS A 137 18.50 -18.18 -8.37
CA HIS A 137 18.21 -19.58 -8.66
C HIS A 137 19.23 -20.51 -8.00
N ASN A 138 18.74 -21.64 -7.48
CA ASN A 138 19.58 -22.71 -6.94
C ASN A 138 19.83 -23.75 -8.03
N LEU A 139 21.10 -23.97 -8.38
CA LEU A 139 21.50 -24.87 -9.46
C LEU A 139 21.00 -26.31 -9.24
N GLU A 140 21.17 -26.87 -8.04
CA GLU A 140 20.75 -28.24 -7.71
C GLU A 140 19.23 -28.44 -7.91
N SER A 141 18.44 -27.44 -7.50
CA SER A 141 16.99 -27.45 -7.63
C SER A 141 16.57 -27.36 -9.09
N THR A 142 17.26 -26.53 -9.88
CA THR A 142 17.04 -26.43 -11.33
C THR A 142 17.40 -27.73 -12.04
N ILE A 143 18.55 -28.34 -11.73
CA ILE A 143 18.96 -29.62 -12.30
C ILE A 143 17.94 -30.70 -11.97
N LYS A 144 17.50 -30.79 -10.71
CA LYS A 144 16.49 -31.76 -10.29
C LYS A 144 15.17 -31.58 -11.04
N TYR A 145 14.74 -30.34 -11.27
CA TYR A 145 13.53 -30.04 -12.04
C TYR A 145 13.68 -30.45 -13.52
N LEU A 146 14.80 -30.10 -14.15
CA LEU A 146 15.10 -30.49 -15.53
C LEU A 146 15.15 -32.01 -15.67
N LEU A 147 15.85 -32.70 -14.76
CA LEU A 147 15.92 -34.17 -14.74
C LEU A 147 14.52 -34.80 -14.68
N GLN A 148 13.59 -34.25 -13.88
CA GLN A 148 12.21 -34.75 -13.84
C GLN A 148 11.47 -34.63 -15.18
N GLY A 149 11.77 -33.58 -15.96
CA GLY A 149 11.23 -33.40 -17.31
C GLY A 149 11.85 -34.32 -18.36
N HIS A 150 13.03 -34.87 -18.08
CA HIS A 150 13.81 -35.74 -18.97
C HIS A 150 13.97 -37.17 -18.40
N ASP A 151 12.92 -37.71 -17.76
CA ASP A 151 12.87 -39.08 -17.20
C ASP A 151 14.03 -39.45 -16.25
N ASN A 152 14.56 -38.45 -15.54
CA ASN A 152 15.75 -38.50 -14.67
C ASN A 152 17.03 -38.94 -15.40
N GLN A 153 17.17 -38.56 -16.67
CA GLN A 153 18.34 -38.86 -17.49
C GLN A 153 18.99 -37.57 -18.02
N TYR A 154 20.31 -37.61 -18.15
CA TYR A 154 21.09 -36.56 -18.78
C TYR A 154 21.08 -36.75 -20.30
N THR A 155 20.04 -36.25 -20.96
CA THR A 155 19.87 -36.29 -22.41
C THR A 155 20.56 -35.10 -23.09
N PRO A 156 20.82 -35.14 -24.41
CA PRO A 156 21.27 -33.96 -25.15
C PRO A 156 20.32 -32.77 -24.97
N GLU A 157 19.01 -33.01 -24.98
CA GLU A 157 17.99 -31.98 -24.78
C GLU A 157 18.04 -31.37 -23.37
N PHE A 158 18.39 -32.15 -22.34
CA PHE A 158 18.66 -31.65 -20.99
C PHE A 158 19.82 -30.64 -21.01
N TYR A 159 20.94 -30.97 -21.66
CA TYR A 159 22.10 -30.09 -21.70
C TYR A 159 21.84 -28.83 -22.53
N GLU A 160 21.10 -28.92 -23.63
CA GLU A 160 20.67 -27.74 -24.39
C GLU A 160 19.78 -26.80 -23.57
N GLU A 161 18.86 -27.36 -22.77
CA GLU A 161 18.00 -26.58 -21.89
C GLU A 161 18.77 -25.98 -20.71
N LEU A 162 19.66 -26.76 -20.07
CA LEU A 162 20.54 -26.28 -19.02
C LEU A 162 21.44 -25.15 -19.53
N LYS A 163 22.05 -25.31 -20.70
CA LYS A 163 22.89 -24.28 -21.34
C LYS A 163 22.09 -23.01 -21.60
N ARG A 164 20.87 -23.11 -22.13
CA ARG A 164 19.98 -21.95 -22.33
C ARG A 164 19.68 -21.22 -21.03
N ILE A 165 19.49 -21.95 -19.93
CA ILE A 165 19.26 -21.38 -18.61
C ILE A 165 20.54 -20.71 -18.10
N VAL A 166 21.71 -21.34 -18.21
CA VAL A 166 22.99 -20.75 -17.82
C VAL A 166 23.27 -19.47 -18.61
N ASP A 167 23.10 -19.50 -19.93
CA ASP A 167 23.30 -18.37 -20.84
C ASP A 167 22.34 -17.19 -20.54
N SER A 168 21.21 -17.46 -19.87
CA SER A 168 20.29 -16.40 -19.42
C SER A 168 20.78 -15.63 -18.18
N GLY A 169 21.84 -16.10 -17.52
CA GLY A 169 22.45 -15.44 -16.36
C GLY A 169 21.68 -15.60 -15.04
N VAL A 170 20.66 -16.45 -14.98
CA VAL A 170 19.78 -16.59 -13.80
C VAL A 170 20.47 -17.10 -12.52
N PHE A 171 21.66 -17.69 -12.64
CA PHE A 171 22.47 -18.13 -11.49
C PHE A 171 23.44 -17.05 -10.99
N LEU A 172 23.62 -15.97 -11.77
CA LEU A 172 24.52 -14.86 -11.45
C LEU A 172 23.77 -13.67 -10.84
N HIS A 173 22.44 -13.60 -11.01
CA HIS A 173 21.62 -12.47 -10.61
C HIS A 173 20.44 -12.84 -9.72
N GLY A 174 19.97 -11.86 -8.96
CA GLY A 174 18.86 -11.95 -8.03
C GLY A 174 19.31 -12.14 -6.58
N ILE A 175 18.32 -12.08 -5.70
CA ILE A 175 18.52 -12.17 -4.24
C ILE A 175 17.75 -13.34 -3.66
N THR A 176 18.34 -13.95 -2.64
CA THR A 176 17.70 -15.02 -1.87
C THR A 176 16.60 -14.46 -0.95
N ALA A 177 15.74 -15.34 -0.43
CA ALA A 177 14.76 -14.96 0.60
C ALA A 177 15.46 -14.45 1.88
N SER A 178 16.60 -15.03 2.24
CA SER A 178 17.40 -14.61 3.39
C SER A 178 17.98 -13.21 3.20
N GLU A 179 18.53 -12.91 2.02
CA GLU A 179 19.06 -11.59 1.68
C GLU A 179 17.97 -10.51 1.73
N ARG A 180 16.76 -10.78 1.22
CA ARG A 180 15.62 -9.83 1.34
C ARG A 180 15.33 -9.45 2.79
N LEU A 181 15.37 -10.43 3.69
CA LEU A 181 15.13 -10.21 5.11
C LEU A 181 16.26 -9.38 5.75
N ILE A 182 17.52 -9.65 5.40
CA ILE A 182 18.67 -8.87 5.87
C ILE A 182 18.56 -7.43 5.44
N ILE A 183 18.35 -7.18 4.13
CA ILE A 183 18.26 -5.83 3.57
C ILE A 183 17.18 -5.05 4.32
N THR A 184 15.98 -5.63 4.44
CA THR A 184 14.87 -4.97 5.13
C THR A 184 15.22 -4.64 6.58
N GLN A 185 15.80 -5.60 7.29
CA GLN A 185 16.07 -5.51 8.72
C GLN A 185 17.18 -4.48 9.02
N ARG A 186 18.29 -4.55 8.30
CA ARG A 186 19.43 -3.63 8.46
C ARG A 186 19.11 -2.23 7.96
N TYR A 187 18.38 -2.12 6.85
CA TYR A 187 17.91 -0.82 6.36
C TYR A 187 16.96 -0.17 7.36
N ARG A 188 16.05 -0.94 8.00
CA ARG A 188 15.24 -0.41 9.11
C ARG A 188 16.10 0.08 10.28
N PHE A 189 17.09 -0.70 10.70
CA PHE A 189 18.02 -0.31 11.77
C PHE A 189 18.76 1.00 11.44
N ALA A 190 19.23 1.15 10.20
CA ALA A 190 19.87 2.37 9.71
C ALA A 190 18.95 3.60 9.77
N ARG A 191 17.67 3.45 9.40
CA ARG A 191 16.68 4.54 9.55
C ARG A 191 16.50 4.95 11.02
N GLU A 192 16.55 4.01 11.96
CA GLU A 192 16.49 4.35 13.39
C GLU A 192 17.72 5.13 13.86
N VAL A 193 18.90 4.86 13.30
CA VAL A 193 20.13 5.61 13.58
C VAL A 193 19.98 7.07 13.16
N LYS A 194 19.38 7.37 12.01
CA LYS A 194 19.11 8.75 11.58
C LYS A 194 18.29 9.53 12.59
N LEU A 195 17.31 8.88 13.22
CA LEU A 195 16.47 9.50 14.24
C LEU A 195 17.23 9.75 15.56
N LEU A 196 18.17 8.87 15.93
CA LEU A 196 19.07 9.10 17.06
C LEU A 196 20.10 10.19 16.76
N ALA A 197 20.60 10.28 15.53
CA ALA A 197 21.51 11.33 15.09
C ALA A 197 20.81 12.70 15.08
N LEU A 198 19.56 12.76 14.58
CA LEU A 198 18.72 13.96 14.64
C LEU A 198 18.49 14.41 16.09
N GLN A 199 18.21 13.46 17.00
CA GLN A 199 18.10 13.77 18.42
C GLN A 199 19.41 14.34 18.99
N ALA A 200 20.56 13.78 18.61
CA ALA A 200 21.84 14.26 19.09
C ALA A 200 22.12 15.69 18.61
N GLU A 201 21.87 15.98 17.33
CA GLU A 201 22.06 17.31 16.74
C GLU A 201 21.19 18.37 17.41
N VAL A 202 19.88 18.14 17.49
CA VAL A 202 18.94 19.09 18.12
C VAL A 202 19.34 19.40 19.57
N LEU A 203 20.00 18.46 20.26
CA LEU A 203 20.47 18.66 21.63
C LEU A 203 21.82 19.30 21.79
N SER A 204 22.72 19.12 20.83
CA SER A 204 23.99 19.83 20.81
C SER A 204 23.78 21.28 20.40
N ASP A 205 22.94 21.49 19.38
CA ASP A 205 22.89 22.74 18.63
C ASP A 205 21.53 23.44 18.76
N GLY A 206 20.71 23.10 19.76
CA GLY A 206 19.36 23.66 19.90
C GLY A 206 19.29 25.19 19.97
N GLN A 207 20.42 25.87 20.22
CA GLN A 207 20.54 27.33 20.19
C GLN A 207 20.95 27.89 18.82
N ASP A 208 21.52 27.07 17.95
CA ASP A 208 22.05 27.42 16.62
C ASP A 208 21.08 27.00 15.49
N ILE A 209 19.85 26.63 15.83
CA ILE A 209 18.81 26.32 14.84
C ILE A 209 18.38 27.62 14.16
N GLU A 210 18.66 27.72 12.86
CA GLU A 210 18.25 28.87 12.05
C GLU A 210 16.79 28.73 11.65
N MET A 211 15.97 29.74 11.96
CA MET A 211 14.60 29.83 11.48
C MET A 211 14.59 30.58 10.15
N MET A 212 14.31 29.86 9.05
CA MET A 212 14.27 30.44 7.70
C MET A 212 12.98 31.22 7.43
N ASN A 213 11.85 30.71 7.94
CA ASN A 213 10.54 31.37 7.93
C ASN A 213 9.74 30.91 9.17
N GLU A 214 8.50 31.38 9.34
CA GLU A 214 7.70 31.13 10.56
C GLU A 214 7.55 29.66 10.95
N ASN A 215 7.69 28.73 9.99
CA ASN A 215 7.43 27.30 10.16
C ASN A 215 8.60 26.40 9.72
N GLU A 216 9.71 26.95 9.23
CA GLU A 216 10.83 26.19 8.66
C GLU A 216 12.13 26.47 9.43
N PHE A 217 12.74 25.39 9.89
CA PHE A 217 13.94 25.37 10.71
C PHE A 217 15.03 24.60 9.97
N VAL A 218 16.24 25.14 9.94
CA VAL A 218 17.41 24.49 9.37
C VAL A 218 18.42 24.25 10.48
N LEU A 219 18.80 22.98 10.62
CA LEU A 219 19.85 22.55 11.56
C LEU A 219 21.24 22.78 10.96
N PRO A 220 22.32 22.81 11.77
CA PRO A 220 23.68 22.99 11.25
C PRO A 220 24.13 21.96 10.21
N SER A 221 23.60 20.74 10.25
CA SER A 221 23.79 19.72 9.20
C SER A 221 23.15 20.09 7.86
N GLY A 222 22.27 21.08 7.81
CA GLY A 222 21.42 21.35 6.67
C GLY A 222 20.14 20.52 6.63
N THR A 223 19.88 19.68 7.65
CA THR A 223 18.56 19.07 7.85
C THR A 223 17.49 20.14 8.01
N THR A 224 16.43 20.05 7.20
CA THR A 224 15.28 20.96 7.26
C THR A 224 14.14 20.31 8.02
N ILE A 225 13.54 21.04 8.96
CA ILE A 225 12.32 20.67 9.68
C ILE A 225 11.26 21.73 9.38
N THR A 226 10.13 21.32 8.81
CA THR A 226 8.96 22.18 8.63
C THR A 226 7.85 21.75 9.56
N LEU A 227 7.19 22.69 10.24
CA LEU A 227 6.12 22.43 11.21
C LEU A 227 4.84 23.20 10.88
N ASN A 228 3.71 22.51 10.79
CA ASN A 228 2.39 23.14 10.74
C ASN A 228 1.68 22.96 12.08
N ILE A 229 2.10 23.76 13.05
CA ILE A 229 1.51 23.78 14.39
C ILE A 229 1.49 25.20 14.92
N GLU A 230 0.29 25.69 15.21
CA GLU A 230 0.09 27.00 15.85
C GLU A 230 0.41 26.97 17.35
N ASN A 231 0.18 25.84 18.01
CA ASN A 231 0.43 25.69 19.44
C ASN A 231 1.93 25.58 19.74
N GLU A 232 2.49 26.64 20.32
CA GLU A 232 3.92 26.73 20.64
C GLU A 232 4.42 25.60 21.55
N THR A 233 3.64 25.14 22.53
CA THR A 233 4.04 24.00 23.37
C THR A 233 4.18 22.72 22.55
N LYS A 234 3.20 22.41 21.70
CA LYS A 234 3.26 21.24 20.79
C LYS A 234 4.41 21.36 19.80
N ARG A 235 4.66 22.57 19.29
CA ARG A 235 5.79 22.88 18.40
C ARG A 235 7.12 22.54 19.05
N GLN A 236 7.36 23.04 20.27
CA GLN A 236 8.56 22.73 21.05
C GLN A 236 8.69 21.24 21.38
N GLU A 237 7.57 20.56 21.65
CA GLU A 237 7.56 19.13 21.89
C GLU A 237 8.00 18.33 20.66
N LEU A 238 7.58 18.72 19.45
CA LEU A 238 7.91 18.04 18.21
C LEU A 238 9.29 18.40 17.64
N LEU A 239 9.72 19.65 17.80
CA LEU A 239 11.08 20.09 17.46
C LEU A 239 12.15 19.30 18.19
N ASN A 240 11.84 18.81 19.40
CA ASN A 240 12.80 18.12 20.24
C ASN A 240 12.50 16.60 20.32
N PRO A 241 13.26 15.75 19.59
CA PRO A 241 13.10 14.30 19.62
C PRO A 241 13.25 13.66 21.01
N GLN A 242 13.77 14.35 22.03
CA GLN A 242 13.72 13.87 23.43
C GLN A 242 12.30 13.59 23.92
N ASN A 243 11.34 14.36 23.44
CA ASN A 243 9.96 14.24 23.87
C ASN A 243 9.24 13.05 23.21
N TRP A 244 9.89 12.38 22.26
CA TRP A 244 9.37 11.23 21.53
C TRP A 244 9.53 9.98 22.41
N LYS A 245 8.61 9.81 23.36
CA LYS A 245 8.64 8.80 24.42
C LYS A 245 8.54 7.37 23.90
N LYS A 246 7.88 7.17 22.76
CA LYS A 246 7.67 5.83 22.18
C LYS A 246 7.54 5.92 20.67
N ARG A 247 8.13 4.95 19.98
CA ARG A 247 7.88 4.67 18.56
C ARG A 247 7.43 3.22 18.42
N ARG A 248 6.28 2.99 17.78
CA ARG A 248 5.78 1.64 17.46
C ARG A 248 5.60 1.53 15.96
N GLN A 249 6.29 0.59 15.34
CA GLN A 249 6.10 0.31 13.91
C GLN A 249 4.70 -0.30 13.68
N ILE A 250 3.94 0.28 12.76
CA ILE A 250 2.62 -0.20 12.32
C ILE A 250 2.75 -0.91 10.97
N LYS A 251 3.50 -0.31 10.04
CA LYS A 251 3.90 -0.87 8.73
C LYS A 251 5.40 -0.60 8.52
N ASP A 252 5.98 -1.15 7.45
CA ASP A 252 7.44 -1.10 7.22
C ASP A 252 8.05 0.31 7.39
N ARG A 253 7.40 1.34 6.84
CA ARG A 253 7.80 2.75 6.89
C ARG A 253 6.90 3.66 7.73
N VAL A 254 5.91 3.09 8.42
CA VAL A 254 4.87 3.84 9.14
C VAL A 254 4.91 3.51 10.63
N TYR A 255 5.02 4.55 11.45
CA TYR A 255 5.18 4.43 12.90
C TYR A 255 4.16 5.27 13.65
N GLU A 256 3.66 4.74 14.75
CA GLU A 256 3.02 5.52 15.79
C GLU A 256 4.11 6.17 16.65
N LEU A 257 4.04 7.48 16.83
CA LEU A 257 4.88 8.25 17.74
C LEU A 257 4.06 8.75 18.92
N LEU A 258 4.63 8.65 20.11
CA LEU A 258 4.11 9.32 21.31
C LEU A 258 5.04 10.48 21.64
N VAL A 259 4.58 11.70 21.46
CA VAL A 259 5.32 12.93 21.78
C VAL A 259 4.57 13.66 22.90
N GLY A 260 5.20 13.84 24.05
CA GLY A 260 4.51 14.40 25.22
C GLY A 260 3.35 13.50 25.67
N SER A 261 2.11 13.99 25.57
CA SER A 261 0.87 13.21 25.77
C SER A 261 0.13 12.90 24.46
N SER A 262 0.60 13.41 23.34
CA SER A 262 -0.06 13.32 22.04
C SER A 262 0.49 12.17 21.20
N LYS A 263 -0.39 11.52 20.45
CA LYS A 263 -0.03 10.49 19.48
C LYS A 263 0.05 11.11 18.08
N TYR A 264 0.99 10.62 17.29
CA TYR A 264 1.20 11.02 15.90
C TYR A 264 1.48 9.80 15.03
N ILE A 265 1.36 9.95 13.71
CA ILE A 265 1.81 8.98 12.71
C ILE A 265 3.01 9.56 11.97
N LEU A 266 4.15 8.88 11.99
CA LEU A 266 5.31 9.18 11.15
C LEU A 266 5.31 8.25 9.94
N LYS A 267 5.47 8.82 8.74
CA LYS A 267 5.58 8.12 7.47
C LYS A 267 6.91 8.47 6.82
N GLU A 268 7.80 7.49 6.66
CA GLU A 268 9.03 7.68 5.92
C GLU A 268 8.74 7.62 4.41
N LYS A 269 9.49 8.39 3.62
CA LYS A 269 9.39 8.30 2.16
C LYS A 269 9.78 6.91 1.69
N LYS A 270 8.97 6.36 0.79
CA LYS A 270 9.20 5.04 0.22
C LYS A 270 10.43 5.04 -0.68
N THR A 271 11.14 3.93 -0.66
CA THR A 271 12.33 3.66 -1.48
C THR A 271 12.30 2.22 -1.97
N ALA A 272 13.18 1.86 -2.90
CA ALA A 272 13.32 0.49 -3.42
C ALA A 272 13.75 -0.55 -2.36
N ARG A 273 14.14 -0.11 -1.15
CA ARG A 273 14.51 -0.99 -0.03
C ARG A 273 13.38 -1.22 0.98
N HIS A 274 12.17 -0.78 0.68
CA HIS A 274 10.97 -1.07 1.46
C HIS A 274 10.20 -2.26 0.90
N LYS A 275 9.47 -2.98 1.76
CA LYS A 275 8.69 -4.16 1.38
C LYS A 275 7.37 -3.82 0.69
N ASP A 276 6.81 -2.64 0.97
CA ASP A 276 5.49 -2.20 0.53
C ASP A 276 5.49 -1.50 -0.84
N THR A 277 6.11 -2.13 -1.84
CA THR A 277 6.18 -1.61 -3.21
C THR A 277 5.02 -2.11 -4.08
N MET A 278 4.69 -1.34 -5.13
CA MET A 278 3.61 -1.66 -6.05
C MET A 278 3.92 -2.91 -6.90
N ARG A 279 2.87 -3.51 -7.48
CA ARG A 279 3.01 -4.53 -8.53
C ARG A 279 3.87 -3.95 -9.66
N HIS A 280 4.94 -4.65 -10.05
CA HIS A 280 5.96 -4.25 -11.04
C HIS A 280 7.10 -3.35 -10.55
N GLY A 281 7.25 -3.14 -9.24
CA GLY A 281 8.42 -2.47 -8.71
C GLY A 281 8.12 -1.13 -8.03
N HIS A 282 9.11 -0.60 -7.33
CA HIS A 282 9.06 0.71 -6.70
C HIS A 282 8.95 1.79 -7.77
N LYS A 283 7.90 2.62 -7.65
CA LYS A 283 7.77 3.86 -8.40
C LYS A 283 7.93 5.01 -7.41
N PRO A 284 8.84 5.97 -7.66
CA PRO A 284 9.00 7.10 -6.77
C PRO A 284 7.74 7.95 -6.77
N GLY A 285 7.15 8.15 -5.59
CA GLY A 285 6.12 9.15 -5.36
C GLY A 285 6.70 10.55 -5.16
N ILE A 286 5.87 11.46 -4.67
CA ILE A 286 6.28 12.81 -4.29
C ILE A 286 7.23 12.78 -3.07
N THR A 287 7.93 13.88 -2.82
CA THR A 287 8.77 14.07 -1.62
C THR A 287 7.91 14.20 -0.36
N SER A 288 8.49 13.97 0.82
CA SER A 288 7.80 14.17 2.11
C SER A 288 7.34 15.63 2.30
N LEU A 289 8.11 16.60 1.81
CA LEU A 289 7.70 18.00 1.80
C LEU A 289 6.48 18.24 0.90
N GLN A 290 6.46 17.65 -0.30
CA GLN A 290 5.29 17.73 -1.17
C GLN A 290 4.08 17.00 -0.58
N GLU A 291 4.27 15.84 0.05
CA GLU A 291 3.22 15.11 0.75
C GLU A 291 2.61 15.97 1.86
N PHE A 292 3.46 16.65 2.64
CA PHE A 292 3.05 17.60 3.67
C PHE A 292 2.22 18.75 3.08
N GLN A 293 2.69 19.37 2.00
CA GLN A 293 2.01 20.49 1.33
C GLN A 293 0.66 20.07 0.71
N VAL A 294 0.59 18.88 0.11
CA VAL A 294 -0.67 18.35 -0.43
C VAL A 294 -1.65 18.09 0.71
N ALA A 295 -1.21 17.44 1.79
CA ALA A 295 -2.07 17.19 2.95
C ALA A 295 -2.61 18.49 3.57
N GLU A 296 -1.77 19.51 3.71
CA GLU A 296 -2.13 20.83 4.24
C GLU A 296 -3.17 21.49 3.34
N TYR A 297 -2.92 21.51 2.03
CA TYR A 297 -3.88 22.04 1.06
C TYR A 297 -5.24 21.33 1.15
N PHE A 298 -5.27 20.01 1.31
CA PHE A 298 -6.52 19.24 1.42
C PHE A 298 -7.24 19.48 2.76
N GLN A 299 -6.52 19.67 3.87
CA GLN A 299 -7.13 20.09 5.14
C GLN A 299 -7.87 21.42 5.00
N GLU A 300 -7.28 22.37 4.29
CA GLU A 300 -7.82 23.72 4.16
C GLU A 300 -8.94 23.81 3.11
N ASN A 301 -8.82 23.08 2.00
CA ASN A 301 -9.62 23.32 0.80
C ASN A 301 -10.53 22.14 0.40
N ALA A 302 -10.35 20.96 0.99
CA ALA A 302 -11.00 19.72 0.54
C ALA A 302 -11.80 19.00 1.63
N VAL A 303 -12.00 19.59 2.81
CA VAL A 303 -12.91 19.06 3.84
C VAL A 303 -14.35 19.38 3.45
N ILE A 304 -15.20 18.34 3.42
CA ILE A 304 -16.61 18.49 3.02
C ILE A 304 -17.50 17.81 4.04
N GLU A 305 -18.56 18.49 4.46
CA GLU A 305 -19.61 17.93 5.31
C GLU A 305 -20.98 18.15 4.67
N GLN A 306 -21.72 17.06 4.42
CA GLN A 306 -23.01 17.08 3.73
C GLN A 306 -23.99 16.09 4.35
N GLY A 307 -24.72 16.54 5.38
CA GLY A 307 -25.71 15.72 6.08
C GLY A 307 -25.07 14.47 6.68
N ASP A 308 -25.49 13.30 6.20
CA ASP A 308 -25.06 11.99 6.72
C ASP A 308 -23.64 11.59 6.27
N ILE A 309 -22.93 12.41 5.49
CA ILE A 309 -21.58 12.09 5.02
C ILE A 309 -20.57 13.21 5.27
N LYS A 310 -19.32 12.82 5.53
CA LYS A 310 -18.19 13.72 5.74
C LYS A 310 -16.94 13.22 5.02
N LEU A 311 -16.24 14.10 4.34
CA LEU A 311 -14.92 13.86 3.77
C LEU A 311 -13.90 14.68 4.53
N ASN A 312 -12.90 13.99 5.07
CA ASN A 312 -11.85 14.57 5.86
C ASN A 312 -10.51 13.91 5.50
N TRP A 313 -9.42 14.50 6.00
CA TRP A 313 -8.07 14.13 5.58
C TRP A 313 -7.16 14.00 6.81
N GLU A 314 -6.00 13.38 6.65
CA GLU A 314 -4.93 13.45 7.65
C GLU A 314 -4.39 14.87 7.79
N SER A 315 -4.17 15.30 9.04
CA SER A 315 -3.62 16.61 9.34
C SER A 315 -2.10 16.53 9.43
N PRO A 316 -1.34 17.16 8.52
CA PRO A 316 0.13 17.17 8.59
C PRO A 316 0.59 18.10 9.72
N VAL A 317 1.66 17.69 10.40
CA VAL A 317 2.15 18.34 11.61
C VAL A 317 3.62 18.72 11.47
N ALA A 318 4.41 17.82 10.89
CA ALA A 318 5.83 18.07 10.65
C ALA A 318 6.29 17.37 9.37
N THR A 319 7.35 17.87 8.76
CA THR A 319 8.17 17.10 7.82
C THR A 319 9.65 17.35 8.09
N VAL A 320 10.47 16.33 7.89
CA VAL A 320 11.92 16.40 8.09
C VAL A 320 12.61 15.89 6.83
N THR A 321 13.54 16.69 6.30
CA THR A 321 14.35 16.35 5.12
C THR A 321 15.83 16.45 5.45
N PHE A 322 16.54 15.32 5.35
CA PHE A 322 17.98 15.24 5.53
C PHE A 322 18.70 15.48 4.19
N LEU A 323 19.95 15.95 4.23
CA LEU A 323 20.74 16.21 3.02
C LEU A 323 21.04 14.96 2.19
N ASP A 324 21.07 13.78 2.82
CA ASP A 324 21.27 12.49 2.15
C ASP A 324 20.02 11.98 1.41
N GLY A 325 18.90 12.71 1.50
CA GLY A 325 17.64 12.38 0.86
C GLY A 325 16.69 11.51 1.71
N PHE A 326 17.12 11.05 2.89
CA PHE A 326 16.20 10.46 3.86
C PHE A 326 15.21 11.53 4.32
N GLN A 327 13.94 11.17 4.44
CA GLN A 327 12.89 12.12 4.76
C GLN A 327 11.64 11.41 5.27
N PHE A 328 10.88 12.11 6.10
CA PHE A 328 9.62 11.62 6.64
C PHE A 328 8.66 12.76 6.94
N THR A 329 7.38 12.43 7.00
CA THR A 329 6.29 13.35 7.36
C THR A 329 5.57 12.81 8.60
N VAL A 330 5.12 13.71 9.47
CA VAL A 330 4.40 13.42 10.70
C VAL A 330 3.00 14.00 10.59
N PHE A 331 1.99 13.19 10.92
CA PHE A 331 0.58 13.53 10.90
C PHE A 331 -0.04 13.36 12.29
N GLU A 332 -1.15 14.06 12.56
CA GLU A 332 -1.94 13.81 13.76
C GLU A 332 -2.51 12.38 13.74
N TYR A 333 -2.53 11.73 14.91
CA TYR A 333 -3.10 10.39 15.03
C TYR A 333 -4.62 10.44 15.13
N THR A 334 -5.31 9.76 14.22
CA THR A 334 -6.78 9.64 14.24
C THR A 334 -7.21 8.31 14.83
N GLU A 335 -7.99 8.36 15.90
CA GLU A 335 -8.60 7.19 16.54
C GLU A 335 -9.93 6.78 15.88
N GLY A 336 -10.25 5.49 15.94
CA GLY A 336 -11.54 4.95 15.50
C GLY A 336 -11.69 4.76 13.98
N LEU A 337 -10.57 4.65 13.25
CA LEU A 337 -10.61 4.31 11.83
C LEU A 337 -11.00 2.84 11.61
N ILE A 338 -11.85 2.62 10.61
CA ILE A 338 -12.49 1.37 10.25
C ILE A 338 -12.06 0.99 8.83
N GLU A 339 -11.73 -0.28 8.62
CA GLU A 339 -11.43 -0.80 7.28
C GLU A 339 -12.67 -0.83 6.39
N ASP A 340 -12.51 -0.51 5.11
CA ASP A 340 -13.56 -0.49 4.06
C ASP A 340 -14.51 -1.70 4.12
N GLY A 341 -13.94 -2.91 4.27
CA GLY A 341 -14.72 -4.15 4.31
C GLY A 341 -15.78 -4.22 5.42
N SER A 342 -15.65 -3.42 6.49
CA SER A 342 -16.54 -3.47 7.66
C SER A 342 -17.41 -2.22 7.84
N ALA A 343 -17.15 -1.13 7.10
CA ALA A 343 -17.85 0.14 7.26
C ALA A 343 -19.36 0.02 7.03
N ILE A 344 -19.78 -0.68 5.97
CA ILE A 344 -21.21 -0.91 5.64
C ILE A 344 -21.94 -1.62 6.78
N GLN A 345 -21.32 -2.66 7.34
CA GLN A 345 -21.96 -3.48 8.38
C GLN A 345 -22.12 -2.69 9.67
N GLN A 346 -21.07 -1.98 10.09
CA GLN A 346 -21.12 -1.14 11.29
C GLN A 346 -22.11 0.02 11.11
N LEU A 347 -22.09 0.71 9.98
CA LEU A 347 -23.02 1.80 9.70
C LEU A 347 -24.47 1.31 9.67
N SER A 348 -24.72 0.13 9.08
CA SER A 348 -26.05 -0.46 9.07
C SER A 348 -26.53 -0.77 10.49
N GLN A 349 -25.65 -1.26 11.37
CA GLN A 349 -25.99 -1.52 12.76
C GLN A 349 -26.31 -0.23 13.51
N GLU A 350 -25.53 0.84 13.31
CA GLU A 350 -25.79 2.15 13.90
C GLU A 350 -27.12 2.76 13.43
N ILE A 351 -27.49 2.57 12.15
CA ILE A 351 -28.81 2.99 11.63
C ILE A 351 -29.95 2.19 12.28
N LEU A 352 -29.74 0.88 12.54
CA LEU A 352 -30.73 0.05 13.24
C LEU A 352 -30.95 0.48 14.69
N GLU A 353 -29.86 0.79 15.39
CA GLU A 353 -29.90 1.24 16.78
C GLU A 353 -30.54 2.64 16.91
N ASN A 354 -30.38 3.48 15.88
CA ASN A 354 -30.95 4.83 15.81
C ASN A 354 -32.16 4.90 14.85
N ARG A 355 -32.98 3.84 14.81
CA ARG A 355 -34.11 3.69 13.88
C ARG A 355 -35.06 4.90 13.83
N GLU A 356 -35.35 5.49 14.98
CA GLU A 356 -36.28 6.63 15.09
C GLU A 356 -35.85 7.81 14.21
N MET A 357 -34.55 8.01 13.98
CA MET A 357 -34.00 9.09 13.15
C MET A 357 -34.20 8.87 11.64
N TYR A 358 -34.58 7.66 11.22
CA TYR A 358 -34.76 7.30 9.81
C TYR A 358 -36.16 6.78 9.49
N GLU A 359 -37.10 6.76 10.44
CA GLU A 359 -38.43 6.16 10.22
C GLU A 359 -39.20 6.87 9.08
N ASP A 360 -39.12 8.20 9.01
CA ASP A 360 -39.74 8.97 7.92
C ASP A 360 -39.09 8.67 6.56
N GLU A 361 -37.75 8.65 6.52
CA GLU A 361 -36.99 8.32 5.30
C GLU A 361 -37.30 6.89 4.83
N PHE A 362 -37.34 5.94 5.76
CA PHE A 362 -37.72 4.55 5.50
C PHE A 362 -39.12 4.45 4.91
N ASN A 363 -40.12 5.14 5.48
CA ASN A 363 -41.49 5.09 4.99
C ASN A 363 -41.59 5.66 3.56
N VAL A 364 -40.90 6.76 3.27
CA VAL A 364 -40.84 7.33 1.91
C VAL A 364 -40.20 6.34 0.93
N ILE A 365 -39.03 5.79 1.27
CA ILE A 365 -38.32 4.82 0.43
C ILE A 365 -39.15 3.55 0.23
N ARG A 366 -39.83 3.06 1.27
CA ARG A 366 -40.69 1.87 1.17
C ARG A 366 -41.82 2.09 0.16
N GLU A 367 -42.50 3.23 0.20
CA GLU A 367 -43.59 3.52 -0.74
C GLU A 367 -43.07 3.76 -2.16
N MET A 368 -41.96 4.47 -2.33
CA MET A 368 -41.34 4.65 -3.65
C MET A 368 -40.79 3.34 -4.22
N ALA A 369 -40.23 2.45 -3.40
CA ALA A 369 -39.73 1.17 -3.86
C ALA A 369 -40.84 0.35 -4.55
N LYS A 370 -42.09 0.43 -4.07
CA LYS A 370 -43.24 -0.25 -4.70
C LYS A 370 -43.46 0.19 -6.14
N THR A 371 -43.20 1.45 -6.49
CA THR A 371 -43.33 1.95 -7.86
C THR A 371 -42.17 1.49 -8.75
N PHE A 372 -40.99 1.25 -8.16
CA PHE A 372 -39.80 0.80 -8.90
C PHE A 372 -39.72 -0.71 -9.13
N VAL A 373 -40.50 -1.54 -8.42
CA VAL A 373 -40.48 -3.01 -8.54
C VAL A 373 -40.58 -3.50 -9.99
N GLU A 374 -41.41 -2.84 -10.80
CA GLU A 374 -41.65 -3.22 -12.20
C GLU A 374 -40.73 -2.48 -13.19
N HIS A 375 -39.85 -1.62 -12.69
CA HIS A 375 -38.97 -0.82 -13.54
C HIS A 375 -37.97 -1.72 -14.30
N PRO A 376 -37.75 -1.51 -15.62
CA PRO A 376 -36.85 -2.33 -16.41
C PRO A 376 -35.45 -2.46 -15.82
N ARG A 377 -34.90 -1.40 -15.21
CA ARG A 377 -33.57 -1.44 -14.55
C ARG A 377 -33.57 -2.33 -13.29
N VAL A 378 -34.68 -2.41 -12.56
CA VAL A 378 -34.82 -3.32 -11.41
C VAL A 378 -34.92 -4.77 -11.89
N LEU A 379 -35.72 -4.99 -12.94
CA LEU A 379 -35.99 -6.32 -13.48
C LEU A 379 -34.81 -6.89 -14.26
N LYS A 380 -34.10 -6.10 -15.09
CA LYS A 380 -32.99 -6.50 -15.99
C LYS A 380 -31.89 -7.31 -15.29
N TYR A 381 -31.74 -7.16 -13.97
CA TYR A 381 -30.73 -7.86 -13.18
C TYR A 381 -31.20 -9.17 -12.54
N SER A 382 -32.51 -9.42 -12.42
CA SER A 382 -33.01 -10.76 -12.07
C SER A 382 -32.92 -11.77 -13.22
N TYR A 383 -32.46 -11.35 -14.42
CA TYR A 383 -32.41 -12.17 -15.65
C TYR A 383 -31.20 -13.09 -15.76
N ARG A 384 -30.13 -12.92 -14.97
CA ARG A 384 -28.92 -13.77 -15.06
C ARG A 384 -28.97 -15.07 -14.24
N ASN A 385 -30.03 -15.32 -13.46
CA ASN A 385 -30.24 -16.60 -12.77
C ASN A 385 -31.39 -17.40 -13.44
N THR A 386 -31.08 -18.63 -13.82
CA THR A 386 -31.65 -19.51 -14.85
C THR A 386 -33.04 -20.14 -14.62
N GLU A 387 -33.97 -19.47 -13.94
CA GLU A 387 -35.35 -19.98 -13.81
C GLU A 387 -36.44 -18.87 -13.85
N SER A 388 -36.01 -17.60 -13.91
CA SER A 388 -36.89 -16.43 -13.89
C SER A 388 -37.34 -15.97 -15.28
N SER A 389 -36.63 -16.36 -16.34
CA SER A 389 -36.93 -15.97 -17.73
C SER A 389 -38.30 -16.46 -18.22
N LEU A 390 -38.70 -17.68 -17.82
CA LEU A 390 -40.04 -18.21 -18.10
C LEU A 390 -41.10 -17.50 -17.25
N LYS A 391 -40.78 -17.16 -15.99
CA LYS A 391 -41.70 -16.53 -15.03
C LYS A 391 -42.06 -15.09 -15.43
N SER A 392 -41.11 -14.32 -15.94
CA SER A 392 -41.33 -12.95 -16.41
C SER A 392 -42.09 -12.90 -17.74
N LEU A 393 -41.81 -13.83 -18.66
CA LEU A 393 -42.58 -13.98 -19.89
C LEU A 393 -44.04 -14.35 -19.59
N LEU A 394 -44.27 -15.23 -18.61
CA LEU A 394 -45.61 -15.61 -18.15
C LEU A 394 -46.35 -14.47 -17.43
N LYS A 395 -45.66 -13.56 -16.71
CA LYS A 395 -46.28 -12.36 -16.11
C LYS A 395 -46.65 -11.33 -17.19
N TRP A 396 -45.76 -11.08 -18.15
CA TRP A 396 -46.02 -10.20 -19.31
C TRP A 396 -47.18 -10.71 -20.18
N LEU A 397 -47.32 -12.04 -20.33
CA LEU A 397 -48.46 -12.68 -21.01
C LEU A 397 -49.75 -12.72 -20.18
N GLY A 398 -49.79 -12.17 -18.96
CA GLY A 398 -50.97 -12.16 -18.09
C GLY A 398 -51.35 -13.51 -17.48
N LEU A 399 -50.42 -14.49 -17.49
CA LEU A 399 -50.69 -15.90 -17.15
C LEU A 399 -50.36 -16.28 -15.69
N ARG A 400 -50.08 -15.31 -14.80
CA ARG A 400 -49.81 -15.61 -13.37
C ARG A 400 -50.36 -14.56 -12.40
N LYS A 401 -50.97 -15.05 -11.30
CA LYS A 401 -51.32 -14.27 -10.10
C LYS A 401 -50.07 -13.87 -9.31
N GLU A 402 -50.14 -12.68 -8.71
CA GLU A 402 -49.16 -12.03 -7.84
C GLU A 402 -48.33 -13.02 -7.02
N THR A 403 -47.04 -13.15 -7.36
CA THR A 403 -46.08 -13.65 -6.38
C THR A 403 -45.82 -12.47 -5.47
N SER A 404 -46.30 -12.53 -4.22
CA SER A 404 -46.16 -11.41 -3.27
C SER A 404 -44.69 -11.03 -3.15
N ILE A 405 -44.31 -9.91 -3.75
CA ILE A 405 -42.98 -9.33 -3.52
C ILE A 405 -42.93 -9.00 -2.03
N GLN A 406 -41.93 -9.53 -1.33
CA GLN A 406 -41.74 -9.22 0.08
C GLN A 406 -41.64 -7.71 0.26
N GLU A 407 -42.27 -7.18 1.30
CA GLU A 407 -42.14 -5.77 1.64
C GLU A 407 -40.72 -5.44 2.07
N LEU A 408 -40.30 -4.19 1.83
CA LEU A 408 -39.00 -3.71 2.28
C LEU A 408 -38.98 -3.67 3.81
N THR A 409 -38.06 -4.42 4.43
CA THR A 409 -37.88 -4.36 5.88
C THR A 409 -36.97 -3.19 6.26
N PHE A 410 -37.05 -2.73 7.52
CA PHE A 410 -36.15 -1.69 8.01
C PHE A 410 -34.68 -2.15 7.98
N ASN A 411 -34.42 -3.46 8.20
CA ASN A 411 -33.09 -4.05 8.08
C ASN A 411 -32.55 -3.95 6.64
N ASP A 412 -33.39 -4.24 5.65
CA ASP A 412 -33.00 -4.06 4.24
C ASP A 412 -32.70 -2.59 3.95
N PHE A 413 -33.53 -1.67 4.44
CA PHE A 413 -33.33 -0.24 4.30
C PHE A 413 -32.01 0.22 4.91
N ALA A 414 -31.69 -0.14 6.15
CA ALA A 414 -30.45 0.26 6.83
C ALA A 414 -29.21 -0.17 6.06
N LEU A 415 -29.21 -1.39 5.53
CA LEU A 415 -28.10 -1.93 4.75
C LEU A 415 -27.95 -1.21 3.39
N ILE A 416 -29.07 -0.96 2.70
CA ILE A 416 -29.08 -0.25 1.42
C ILE A 416 -28.67 1.22 1.59
N LYS A 417 -29.16 1.87 2.65
CA LYS A 417 -28.80 3.24 3.03
C LYS A 417 -27.29 3.33 3.30
N SER A 418 -26.73 2.37 4.02
CA SER A 418 -25.29 2.33 4.31
C SER A 418 -24.44 2.22 3.04
N ILE A 419 -24.81 1.33 2.11
CA ILE A 419 -24.17 1.22 0.79
C ILE A 419 -24.28 2.54 0.03
N ARG A 420 -25.46 3.16 0.02
CA ARG A 420 -25.68 4.42 -0.69
C ARG A 420 -24.83 5.56 -0.11
N MET A 421 -24.74 5.66 1.22
CA MET A 421 -23.90 6.63 1.91
C MET A 421 -22.42 6.47 1.54
N GLN A 422 -21.91 5.23 1.54
CA GLN A 422 -20.54 4.95 1.09
C GLN A 422 -20.33 5.37 -0.38
N ASN A 423 -21.23 4.98 -1.29
CA ASN A 423 -21.10 5.31 -2.71
C ASN A 423 -21.11 6.80 -2.98
N LYS A 424 -21.98 7.53 -2.27
CA LYS A 424 -22.06 8.99 -2.34
C LYS A 424 -20.76 9.62 -1.86
N LEU A 425 -20.20 9.10 -0.77
CA LEU A 425 -18.99 9.63 -0.17
C LEU A 425 -17.72 9.31 -0.98
N GLU A 426 -17.61 8.11 -1.56
CA GLU A 426 -16.56 7.77 -2.52
C GLU A 426 -16.62 8.65 -3.77
N ALA A 427 -17.81 8.85 -4.33
CA ALA A 427 -17.99 9.73 -5.49
C ALA A 427 -17.60 11.17 -5.15
N LEU A 428 -17.98 11.65 -3.97
CA LEU A 428 -17.61 12.97 -3.47
C LEU A 428 -16.09 13.09 -3.30
N ARG A 429 -15.43 12.08 -2.73
CA ARG A 429 -13.97 12.02 -2.59
C ARG A 429 -13.28 12.15 -3.95
N ASP A 430 -13.65 11.31 -4.91
CA ASP A 430 -13.01 11.30 -6.24
C ASP A 430 -13.21 12.64 -6.97
N GLU A 431 -14.42 13.21 -6.91
CA GLU A 431 -14.67 14.55 -7.44
C GLU A 431 -13.87 15.64 -6.71
N THR A 432 -13.71 15.53 -5.40
CA THR A 432 -13.00 16.53 -4.59
C THR A 432 -11.52 16.53 -4.91
N ILE A 433 -10.90 15.36 -5.08
CA ILE A 433 -9.50 15.23 -5.50
C ILE A 433 -9.27 15.95 -6.84
N ILE A 434 -10.12 15.68 -7.84
CA ILE A 434 -9.99 16.29 -9.18
C ILE A 434 -10.31 17.79 -9.17
N LYS A 435 -11.36 18.23 -8.46
CA LYS A 435 -11.72 19.67 -8.35
C LYS A 435 -10.59 20.49 -7.76
N ASN A 436 -9.81 19.87 -6.88
CA ASN A 436 -8.64 20.47 -6.27
C ASN A 436 -7.37 20.36 -7.12
N GLY A 437 -7.48 19.88 -8.37
CA GLY A 437 -6.37 19.85 -9.33
C GLY A 437 -5.43 18.67 -9.14
N PHE A 438 -5.86 17.58 -8.51
CA PHE A 438 -5.03 16.39 -8.31
C PHE A 438 -5.62 15.14 -8.96
N GLU A 439 -4.75 14.20 -9.31
CA GLU A 439 -5.07 12.79 -9.49
C GLU A 439 -4.40 11.98 -8.38
N ASN A 440 -5.03 10.89 -7.97
CA ASN A 440 -4.42 9.93 -7.06
C ASN A 440 -4.22 8.61 -7.81
N ARG A 441 -2.95 8.18 -7.93
CA ARG A 441 -2.57 6.94 -8.61
C ARG A 441 -2.63 5.71 -7.70
N ASP A 442 -2.91 5.90 -6.42
CA ASP A 442 -3.04 4.84 -5.42
C ASP A 442 -4.40 4.93 -4.71
N HIS A 443 -5.28 3.96 -4.95
CA HIS A 443 -6.65 4.00 -4.43
C HIS A 443 -6.77 3.46 -2.99
N ASP A 444 -5.68 3.02 -2.36
CA ASP A 444 -5.69 2.35 -1.05
C ASP A 444 -5.55 3.33 0.15
N GLY A 445 -5.41 4.64 -0.11
CA GLY A 445 -5.17 5.71 0.88
C GLY A 445 -6.39 6.21 1.65
N PHE A 446 -7.33 5.35 2.07
CA PHE A 446 -8.55 5.79 2.76
C PHE A 446 -9.02 4.81 3.83
N ALA A 447 -9.62 5.33 4.91
CA ALA A 447 -10.38 4.56 5.87
C ALA A 447 -11.71 5.24 6.18
N PHE A 448 -12.58 4.54 6.89
CA PHE A 448 -13.87 5.05 7.30
C PHE A 448 -13.91 5.36 8.79
N LYS A 449 -14.82 6.22 9.19
CA LYS A 449 -15.20 6.44 10.57
C LYS A 449 -16.70 6.68 10.64
N ILE A 450 -17.35 6.20 11.69
CA ILE A 450 -18.77 6.47 11.92
C ILE A 450 -18.87 7.37 13.14
N ASN A 451 -19.46 8.54 12.94
CA ASN A 451 -19.72 9.50 14.00
C ASN A 451 -21.22 9.52 14.29
N ILE A 452 -21.61 9.78 15.53
CA ILE A 452 -23.00 10.03 15.90
C ILE A 452 -23.17 11.51 16.14
N LEU A 453 -23.87 12.20 15.24
CA LEU A 453 -24.16 13.63 15.33
C LEU A 453 -25.63 13.81 15.64
N GLU A 454 -25.94 14.37 16.82
CA GLU A 454 -27.32 14.60 17.26
C GLU A 454 -28.19 13.33 17.21
N GLY A 455 -27.59 12.17 17.46
CA GLY A 455 -28.26 10.86 17.39
C GLY A 455 -28.38 10.26 15.98
N ARG A 456 -27.93 10.97 14.94
CA ARG A 456 -27.92 10.48 13.55
C ARG A 456 -26.52 10.01 13.15
N PRO A 457 -26.35 8.75 12.70
CA PRO A 457 -25.10 8.24 12.15
C PRO A 457 -24.64 9.05 10.92
N GLN A 458 -23.38 9.47 10.95
CA GLN A 458 -22.67 10.12 9.85
C GLN A 458 -21.48 9.24 9.45
N LEU A 459 -21.37 8.93 8.17
CA LEU A 459 -20.21 8.21 7.61
C LEU A 459 -19.14 9.21 7.19
N GLU A 460 -17.92 9.03 7.69
CA GLU A 460 -16.75 9.82 7.35
C GLU A 460 -15.77 8.97 6.54
N ILE A 461 -15.27 9.48 5.41
CA ILE A 461 -14.04 9.00 4.77
C ILE A 461 -12.93 9.88 5.30
N PHE A 462 -11.87 9.22 5.78
CA PHE A 462 -10.65 9.84 6.23
C PHE A 462 -9.52 9.47 5.26
N GLY A 463 -9.11 10.42 4.43
CA GLY A 463 -8.06 10.23 3.43
C GLY A 463 -6.65 10.41 3.97
N PHE A 464 -5.74 9.56 3.51
CA PHE A 464 -4.33 9.51 3.93
C PHE A 464 -3.43 8.99 2.81
N ASP A 465 -2.11 9.02 3.04
CA ASP A 465 -1.09 8.51 2.09
C ASP A 465 -1.08 9.31 0.78
N PHE A 466 -0.61 10.56 0.86
CA PHE A 466 -0.61 11.48 -0.27
C PHE A 466 0.56 11.25 -1.24
N GLU A 467 1.39 10.23 -1.02
CA GLU A 467 2.61 9.94 -1.78
C GLU A 467 2.40 9.89 -3.31
N TYR A 468 1.23 9.43 -3.74
CA TYR A 468 0.90 9.25 -5.16
C TYR A 468 -0.12 10.26 -5.70
N PHE A 469 -0.31 11.36 -4.98
CA PHE A 469 -1.04 12.51 -5.49
C PHE A 469 -0.15 13.27 -6.47
N SER A 470 -0.68 13.54 -7.66
CA SER A 470 0.02 14.28 -8.71
C SER A 470 -0.86 15.42 -9.20
N PRO A 471 -0.31 16.62 -9.44
CA PRO A 471 -1.08 17.73 -9.97
C PRO A 471 -1.56 17.40 -11.39
N LEU A 472 -2.82 17.73 -11.67
CA LEU A 472 -3.40 17.71 -13.01
C LEU A 472 -3.02 18.99 -13.75
N HIS A 473 -2.79 18.89 -15.06
CA HIS A 473 -2.58 20.07 -15.89
C HIS A 473 -3.86 20.91 -16.03
N ASP A 474 -3.71 22.22 -16.10
CA ASP A 474 -4.82 23.13 -16.36
C ASP A 474 -5.45 22.79 -17.72
N GLY A 475 -6.77 22.54 -17.72
CA GLY A 475 -7.54 22.19 -18.92
C GLY A 475 -8.03 20.74 -18.99
N ILE A 476 -7.54 19.82 -18.16
CA ILE A 476 -8.07 18.43 -18.09
C ILE A 476 -8.98 18.17 -16.88
N ILE A 477 -9.15 19.14 -15.99
CA ILE A 477 -9.97 19.01 -14.78
C ILE A 477 -11.44 18.75 -15.16
N GLU A 478 -12.04 19.57 -16.01
CA GLU A 478 -13.45 19.43 -16.40
C GLU A 478 -13.70 18.09 -17.12
N ASP A 479 -12.85 17.74 -18.08
CA ASP A 479 -12.91 16.44 -18.78
C ASP A 479 -12.77 15.25 -17.82
N SER A 480 -11.93 15.37 -16.79
CA SER A 480 -11.73 14.33 -15.79
C SER A 480 -12.91 14.24 -14.82
N LEU A 481 -13.49 15.37 -14.43
CA LEU A 481 -14.74 15.42 -13.65
C LEU A 481 -15.90 14.81 -14.43
N GLU A 482 -16.05 15.13 -15.71
CA GLU A 482 -17.10 14.55 -16.55
C GLU A 482 -16.94 13.03 -16.66
N ARG A 483 -15.71 12.54 -16.88
CA ARG A 483 -15.41 11.10 -16.91
C ARG A 483 -15.75 10.40 -15.61
N ILE A 484 -15.34 10.95 -14.46
CA ILE A 484 -15.65 10.35 -13.15
C ILE A 484 -17.15 10.40 -12.86
N ARG A 485 -17.83 11.53 -13.11
CA ARG A 485 -19.29 11.64 -12.95
C ARG A 485 -20.03 10.64 -13.81
N LYS A 486 -19.63 10.48 -15.08
CA LYS A 486 -20.20 9.47 -15.98
C LYS A 486 -19.94 8.06 -15.48
N SER A 487 -18.74 7.76 -14.99
CA SER A 487 -18.42 6.46 -14.39
C SER A 487 -19.28 6.17 -13.16
N ASN A 488 -19.41 7.13 -12.24
CA ASN A 488 -20.22 7.03 -11.03
C ASN A 488 -21.71 6.86 -11.35
N ARG A 489 -22.25 7.67 -12.28
CA ARG A 489 -23.63 7.47 -12.78
C ARG A 489 -23.80 6.10 -13.42
N ASN A 490 -22.83 5.62 -14.19
CA ASN A 490 -22.93 4.29 -14.79
C ASN A 490 -22.92 3.18 -13.74
N ARG A 491 -22.10 3.31 -12.70
CA ARG A 491 -22.08 2.40 -11.54
C ARG A 491 -23.45 2.38 -10.86
N ASP A 492 -24.00 3.55 -10.54
CA ASP A 492 -25.30 3.66 -9.84
C ASP A 492 -26.49 3.24 -10.72
N ASN A 493 -26.58 3.74 -11.95
CA ASN A 493 -27.74 3.55 -12.83
C ASN A 493 -27.75 2.21 -13.56
N TYR A 494 -26.58 1.67 -13.91
CA TYR A 494 -26.50 0.39 -14.61
C TYR A 494 -26.13 -0.75 -13.67
N GLN A 495 -25.18 -0.63 -12.75
CA GLN A 495 -24.78 -1.78 -11.92
C GLN A 495 -25.68 -1.94 -10.68
N GLY A 496 -26.25 -0.86 -10.16
CA GLY A 496 -27.14 -0.89 -8.99
C GLY A 496 -26.53 -1.64 -7.80
N LEU A 497 -27.33 -2.42 -7.08
CA LEU A 497 -26.84 -3.21 -5.92
C LEU A 497 -25.98 -4.42 -6.30
N THR A 498 -25.84 -4.79 -7.59
CA THR A 498 -25.17 -6.05 -7.97
C THR A 498 -23.68 -6.10 -7.65
N PHE A 499 -23.03 -4.94 -7.61
CA PHE A 499 -21.64 -4.81 -7.14
C PHE A 499 -21.48 -5.23 -5.67
N TYR A 500 -22.54 -5.10 -4.86
CA TYR A 500 -22.54 -5.32 -3.41
C TYR A 500 -23.11 -6.68 -3.00
N ARG A 501 -23.18 -7.65 -3.93
CA ARG A 501 -23.70 -9.00 -3.64
C ARG A 501 -22.98 -9.66 -2.45
N ARG A 502 -21.69 -9.37 -2.24
CA ARG A 502 -20.91 -9.87 -1.09
C ARG A 502 -21.48 -9.41 0.26
N TYR A 503 -22.11 -8.24 0.31
CA TYR A 503 -22.66 -7.64 1.53
C TYR A 503 -24.15 -7.95 1.71
N LEU A 504 -24.89 -7.97 0.61
CA LEU A 504 -26.35 -8.11 0.60
C LEU A 504 -26.84 -9.55 0.62
N GLY A 505 -25.95 -10.51 0.33
CA GLY A 505 -26.33 -11.88 0.01
C GLY A 505 -27.21 -11.92 -1.25
N ASP A 506 -28.42 -12.44 -1.12
CA ASP A 506 -29.41 -12.43 -2.19
C ASP A 506 -30.01 -11.03 -2.37
N ILE A 507 -29.80 -10.48 -3.57
CA ILE A 507 -30.38 -9.20 -4.01
C ILE A 507 -31.79 -9.48 -4.52
N THR A 508 -32.78 -9.15 -3.69
CA THR A 508 -34.20 -9.27 -4.05
C THR A 508 -34.64 -8.09 -4.91
N ILE A 509 -35.77 -8.26 -5.61
CA ILE A 509 -36.38 -7.18 -6.42
C ILE A 509 -36.66 -5.94 -5.55
N ILE A 510 -37.19 -6.13 -4.35
CA ILE A 510 -37.54 -5.00 -3.46
C ILE A 510 -36.30 -4.27 -2.94
N LYS A 511 -35.20 -4.98 -2.63
CA LYS A 511 -33.92 -4.34 -2.25
C LYS A 511 -33.39 -3.47 -3.39
N ASN A 512 -33.39 -4.01 -4.60
CA ASN A 512 -32.92 -3.27 -5.77
C ASN A 512 -33.84 -2.06 -6.05
N ALA A 513 -35.16 -2.23 -5.96
CA ALA A 513 -36.13 -1.15 -6.12
C ALA A 513 -35.95 -0.02 -5.08
N ALA A 514 -35.66 -0.36 -3.82
CA ALA A 514 -35.35 0.62 -2.78
C ALA A 514 -34.07 1.41 -3.06
N TYR A 515 -33.03 0.78 -3.62
CA TYR A 515 -31.82 1.49 -4.07
C TYR A 515 -32.15 2.50 -5.18
N TYR A 516 -32.91 2.11 -6.19
CA TYR A 516 -33.35 3.04 -7.24
C TYR A 516 -34.27 4.15 -6.69
N ALA A 517 -35.12 3.86 -5.71
CA ALA A 517 -35.90 4.89 -5.02
C ALA A 517 -35.00 5.94 -4.34
N MET A 518 -33.91 5.53 -3.68
CA MET A 518 -32.93 6.46 -3.10
C MET A 518 -32.27 7.32 -4.19
N LEU A 519 -31.83 6.71 -5.30
CA LEU A 519 -31.26 7.45 -6.44
C LEU A 519 -32.25 8.46 -7.03
N ALA A 520 -33.55 8.12 -7.06
CA ALA A 520 -34.60 9.00 -7.55
C ALA A 520 -34.77 10.25 -6.66
N ILE A 521 -34.80 10.06 -5.34
CA ILE A 521 -34.89 11.16 -4.36
C ILE A 521 -33.69 12.09 -4.48
N GLU A 522 -32.51 11.55 -4.75
CA GLU A 522 -31.28 12.32 -4.92
C GLU A 522 -31.14 12.95 -6.32
N GLY A 523 -32.08 12.71 -7.23
CA GLY A 523 -32.06 13.26 -8.59
C GLY A 523 -30.96 12.67 -9.49
N LEU A 524 -30.49 11.46 -9.19
CA LEU A 524 -29.39 10.79 -9.91
C LEU A 524 -29.85 9.82 -11.00
N LEU A 525 -31.14 9.51 -11.05
CA LEU A 525 -31.72 8.77 -12.17
C LEU A 525 -31.88 9.70 -13.36
N ASP A 526 -31.25 9.34 -14.49
CA ASP A 526 -31.52 9.99 -15.77
C ASP A 526 -32.97 9.73 -16.17
N THR A 527 -33.83 10.72 -15.96
CA THR A 527 -35.24 10.70 -16.40
C THR A 527 -35.41 11.05 -17.88
N GLN A 528 -34.31 11.35 -18.61
CA GLN A 528 -34.36 11.77 -20.02
C GLN A 528 -34.13 10.65 -21.05
N GLU A 529 -33.74 9.44 -20.63
CA GLU A 529 -33.90 8.23 -21.46
C GLU A 529 -35.30 7.60 -21.29
N GLU A 530 -36.17 8.21 -20.47
CA GLU A 530 -37.52 7.73 -20.19
C GLU A 530 -38.48 8.20 -21.31
N PHE A 531 -39.21 7.25 -21.89
CA PHE A 531 -40.23 7.40 -22.95
C PHE A 531 -39.81 7.32 -24.43
N SER A 532 -38.67 6.73 -24.78
CA SER A 532 -38.50 6.15 -26.12
C SER A 532 -38.56 4.62 -26.06
N ILE A 533 -39.79 4.11 -25.89
CA ILE A 533 -40.19 2.78 -26.37
C ILE A 533 -41.22 3.00 -27.48
#